data_AF-A0A1V1NQM1-F1
#
_entry.id   AF-A0A1V1NQM1-F1
#
_cell.length_a   1.000
_cell.length_b   1.000
_cell.length_c   1.000
_cell.angle_alpha   90.00
_cell.angle_beta   90.00
_cell.angle_gamma   90.00
#
_symmetry.space_group_name_H-M   'P 1'
#
loop_
_entity.id
_entity.type
_entity.pdbx_description
1 polymer ?
#
loop_
_entity_poly.entity_id
_entity_poly.type
_entity_poly.pdbx_seq_one_letter_code
_entity_poly.pdbx_strand_id
1 'polypeptide(L)'
;MMTGRVIYDVYVNDADMVGTHLRLNRVVNLGDYMENEGKPYTNPLLDLADLLNPEFGQDYEGNQLQIPDQQFANLYWFRYDWFTDPQTMKAFEAKYGYPLGVPLNWAAYEDIAKFFTGRKMKNPDGSEVSAYGHLDYGKPSPSLGWRFTDAWLSIAGVGDKGLPNGLPVDEWGIRVENKSQLALRLKEVVL
;
A
#
# COMPACT_ATOMS: atom_id res chain seq x y z
N MET A 1 5.78 19.67 -15.93
CA MET A 1 6.20 20.16 -14.60
C MET A 1 7.43 21.08 -14.64
N MET A 2 8.56 20.74 -15.27
CA MET A 2 9.79 21.57 -15.22
C MET A 2 9.86 22.78 -16.19
N THR A 3 9.10 22.77 -17.28
CA THR A 3 9.24 23.76 -18.36
C THR A 3 8.34 25.00 -18.21
N GLY A 4 7.49 25.05 -17.17
CA GLY A 4 6.48 26.10 -17.00
C GLY A 4 5.36 26.11 -18.07
N ARG A 5 5.40 25.17 -19.02
CA ARG A 5 4.37 25.01 -20.05
C ARG A 5 3.28 24.07 -19.54
N VAL A 6 2.03 24.45 -19.80
CA VAL A 6 0.87 23.55 -19.68
C VAL A 6 0.95 22.58 -20.85
N ILE A 7 1.09 21.29 -20.55
CA ILE A 7 1.18 20.22 -21.56
C ILE A 7 -0.14 19.43 -21.61
N TYR A 8 -0.85 19.38 -20.48
CA TYR A 8 -2.11 18.67 -20.31
C TYR A 8 -3.04 19.54 -19.47
N ASP A 9 -4.33 19.56 -19.81
CA ASP A 9 -5.37 20.25 -19.02
C ASP A 9 -5.79 19.41 -17.81
N VAL A 10 -5.85 18.08 -17.99
CA VAL A 10 -6.13 17.07 -16.97
C VAL A 10 -5.21 15.89 -17.18
N TYR A 11 -4.77 15.25 -16.10
CA TYR A 11 -3.94 14.06 -16.13
C TYR A 11 -4.25 13.18 -14.93
N VAL A 12 -4.06 11.88 -15.09
CA VAL A 12 -4.14 10.90 -13.99
C VAL A 12 -2.75 10.73 -13.41
N ASN A 13 -2.64 10.82 -12.09
CA ASN A 13 -1.41 10.56 -11.37
C ASN A 13 -1.71 10.04 -9.96
N ASP A 14 -0.79 9.28 -9.40
CA ASP A 14 -0.97 8.67 -8.08
C ASP A 14 -1.12 9.72 -6.98
N ALA A 15 -1.90 9.38 -5.95
CA ALA A 15 -2.12 10.23 -4.78
C ALA A 15 -0.81 10.53 -4.03
N ASP A 16 0.20 9.65 -4.13
CA ASP A 16 1.54 9.84 -3.55
C ASP A 16 2.25 11.09 -4.06
N MET A 17 1.83 11.64 -5.20
CA MET A 17 2.37 12.88 -5.73
C MET A 17 1.73 14.14 -5.14
N VAL A 18 0.73 14.05 -4.24
CA VAL A 18 0.09 15.23 -3.63
C VAL A 18 1.12 16.18 -2.99
N GLY A 19 2.14 15.62 -2.33
CA GLY A 19 3.26 16.41 -1.77
C GLY A 19 4.14 17.06 -2.83
N THR A 20 4.20 16.53 -4.06
CA THR A 20 4.87 17.18 -5.19
C THR A 20 4.03 18.34 -5.72
N HIS A 21 2.72 18.15 -5.83
CA HIS A 21 1.79 19.19 -6.27
C HIS A 21 1.81 20.40 -5.33
N LEU A 22 1.85 20.15 -4.02
CA LEU A 22 1.99 21.19 -2.99
C LEU A 22 3.29 21.99 -3.11
N ARG A 23 4.43 21.30 -3.27
CA ARG A 23 5.73 21.97 -3.37
C ARG A 23 5.90 22.78 -4.65
N LEU A 24 5.31 22.32 -5.75
CA LEU A 24 5.40 22.99 -7.03
C LEU A 24 4.35 24.11 -7.18
N ASN A 25 3.23 24.00 -6.47
CA ASN A 25 2.07 24.89 -6.60
C ASN A 25 1.65 25.07 -8.07
N ARG A 26 1.49 23.94 -8.77
CA ARG A 26 1.18 23.87 -10.22
C ARG A 26 -0.11 23.12 -10.55
N VAL A 27 -0.94 22.87 -9.55
CA VAL A 27 -2.28 22.27 -9.74
C VAL A 27 -3.34 23.26 -9.28
N VAL A 28 -4.54 23.09 -9.81
CA VAL A 28 -5.71 23.88 -9.39
C VAL A 28 -6.23 23.31 -8.07
N ASN A 29 -6.59 24.18 -7.13
CA ASN A 29 -7.43 23.77 -6.01
C ASN A 29 -8.83 23.47 -6.56
N LEU A 30 -9.19 22.19 -6.62
CA LEU A 30 -10.45 21.74 -7.22
C LEU A 30 -11.64 22.15 -6.34
N GLY A 31 -11.48 22.21 -5.01
CA GLY A 31 -12.50 22.72 -4.11
C GLY A 31 -12.89 24.15 -4.46
N ASP A 32 -11.91 25.06 -4.43
CA ASP A 32 -12.12 26.47 -4.79
C ASP A 32 -12.64 26.62 -6.23
N TYR A 33 -12.12 25.84 -7.18
CA TYR A 33 -12.55 25.90 -8.58
C TYR A 33 -14.02 25.52 -8.74
N MET A 34 -14.46 24.40 -8.14
CA MET A 34 -15.85 23.93 -8.23
C MET A 34 -16.85 24.88 -7.58
N GLU A 35 -16.45 25.60 -6.52
CA GLU A 35 -17.29 26.61 -5.88
C GLU A 35 -17.40 27.92 -6.68
N ASN A 36 -16.40 28.23 -7.51
CA ASN A 36 -16.25 29.52 -8.19
C ASN A 36 -16.28 29.39 -9.72
N GLU A 37 -15.12 29.53 -10.38
CA GLU A 37 -15.00 29.59 -11.85
C GLU A 37 -15.51 28.32 -12.53
N GLY A 38 -15.30 27.17 -11.90
CA GLY A 38 -15.72 25.85 -12.35
C GLY A 38 -17.18 25.52 -12.09
N LYS A 39 -17.91 26.34 -11.33
CA LYS A 39 -19.30 26.06 -10.92
C LYS A 39 -20.25 25.75 -12.08
N PRO A 40 -20.21 26.46 -13.24
CA PRO A 40 -21.07 26.13 -14.38
C PRO A 40 -20.75 24.78 -15.04
N TYR A 41 -19.56 24.23 -14.81
CA TYR A 41 -19.03 23.01 -15.42
C TYR A 41 -19.01 21.83 -14.44
N THR A 42 -19.17 22.09 -13.15
CA THR A 42 -19.16 21.07 -12.10
C THR A 42 -20.46 20.27 -12.16
N ASN A 43 -20.35 18.95 -12.12
CA ASN A 43 -21.53 18.08 -12.05
C ASN A 43 -22.32 18.41 -10.75
N PRO A 44 -23.58 18.88 -10.83
CA PRO A 44 -24.35 19.24 -9.64
C PRO A 44 -24.71 18.04 -8.76
N LEU A 45 -24.48 16.81 -9.24
CA LEU A 45 -24.66 15.56 -8.48
C LEU A 45 -23.35 15.01 -7.92
N LEU A 46 -22.21 15.71 -8.10
CA LEU A 46 -20.95 15.29 -7.51
C LEU A 46 -21.01 15.50 -5.99
N ASP A 47 -20.96 14.41 -5.25
CA ASP A 47 -20.78 14.41 -3.81
C ASP A 47 -19.39 13.86 -3.48
N LEU A 48 -18.45 14.74 -3.12
CA LEU A 48 -17.10 14.32 -2.75
C LEU A 48 -17.08 13.45 -1.49
N ALA A 49 -18.06 13.62 -0.60
CA ALA A 49 -18.16 12.83 0.62
C ALA A 49 -18.62 11.39 0.36
N ASP A 50 -19.21 11.13 -0.81
CA ASP A 50 -19.59 9.78 -1.28
C ASP A 50 -18.42 9.04 -1.95
N LEU A 51 -17.28 9.71 -2.17
CA LEU A 51 -16.07 9.06 -2.65
C LEU A 51 -15.34 8.35 -1.52
N LEU A 52 -14.73 7.20 -1.82
CA LEU A 52 -13.83 6.53 -0.88
C LEU A 52 -12.52 7.32 -0.77
N ASN A 53 -12.08 7.57 0.46
CA ASN A 53 -10.79 8.17 0.79
C ASN A 53 -10.41 9.47 0.03
N PRO A 54 -11.31 10.47 -0.09
CA PRO A 54 -11.00 11.73 -0.76
C PRO A 54 -9.82 12.47 -0.10
N GLU A 55 -9.55 12.22 1.18
CA GLU A 55 -8.44 12.80 1.95
C GLU A 55 -7.05 12.49 1.38
N PHE A 56 -6.88 11.44 0.59
CA PHE A 56 -5.59 11.13 -0.05
C PHE A 56 -5.20 12.14 -1.14
N GLY A 57 -6.19 12.81 -1.73
CA GLY A 57 -5.99 13.88 -2.71
C GLY A 57 -6.02 15.29 -2.11
N GLN A 58 -5.99 15.42 -0.78
CA GLN A 58 -6.11 16.70 -0.08
C GLN A 58 -4.76 17.26 0.38
N ASP A 59 -4.71 18.59 0.52
CA ASP A 59 -3.59 19.27 1.18
C ASP A 59 -3.69 19.24 2.72
N TYR A 60 -2.78 19.94 3.40
CA TYR A 60 -2.74 19.95 4.87
C TYR A 60 -3.92 20.72 5.50
N GLU A 61 -4.60 21.54 4.71
CA GLU A 61 -5.74 22.37 5.08
C GLU A 61 -7.08 21.70 4.71
N GLY A 62 -7.04 20.59 3.96
CA GLY A 62 -8.21 19.82 3.53
C GLY A 62 -8.73 20.22 2.14
N ASN A 63 -8.02 21.06 1.39
CA ASN A 63 -8.42 21.43 0.04
C ASN A 63 -8.19 20.27 -0.93
N GLN A 64 -9.16 20.01 -1.80
CA GLN A 64 -9.08 18.92 -2.77
C GLN A 64 -8.20 19.31 -3.96
N LEU A 65 -7.07 18.63 -4.16
CA LEU A 65 -6.16 18.86 -5.29
C LEU A 65 -6.28 17.81 -6.39
N GLN A 66 -6.80 16.63 -6.05
CA GLN A 66 -7.02 15.51 -6.96
C GLN A 66 -8.39 14.89 -6.67
N ILE A 67 -9.08 14.35 -7.67
CA ILE A 67 -10.32 13.58 -7.44
C ILE A 67 -10.00 12.09 -7.63
N PRO A 68 -10.44 11.19 -6.72
CA PRO A 68 -10.27 9.76 -6.90
C PRO A 68 -10.89 9.25 -8.20
N ASP A 69 -10.06 8.61 -9.03
CA ASP A 69 -10.47 7.93 -10.27
C ASP A 69 -10.35 6.40 -10.12
N GLN A 70 -9.25 5.95 -9.51
CA GLN A 70 -8.96 4.54 -9.26
C GLN A 70 -8.31 4.33 -7.89
N GLN A 71 -8.66 3.24 -7.21
CA GLN A 71 -8.09 2.84 -5.93
C GLN A 71 -7.67 1.37 -5.95
N PHE A 72 -6.60 1.06 -5.23
CA PHE A 72 -6.06 -0.28 -5.11
C PHE A 72 -6.00 -0.69 -3.64
N ALA A 73 -6.68 -1.79 -3.30
CA ALA A 73 -6.45 -2.44 -2.02
C ALA A 73 -5.15 -3.25 -2.09
N ASN A 74 -4.31 -3.13 -1.06
CA ASN A 74 -3.19 -4.04 -0.90
C ASN A 74 -3.73 -5.37 -0.37
N LEU A 75 -3.40 -6.47 -1.05
CA LEU A 75 -4.01 -7.78 -0.83
C LEU A 75 -2.94 -8.84 -0.63
N TYR A 76 -3.20 -9.76 0.30
CA TYR A 76 -2.43 -10.98 0.45
C TYR A 76 -3.01 -12.08 -0.45
N TRP A 77 -2.31 -12.39 -1.54
CA TRP A 77 -2.67 -13.47 -2.46
C TRP A 77 -1.93 -14.75 -2.08
N PHE A 78 -2.65 -15.86 -1.95
CA PHE A 78 -2.08 -17.14 -1.55
C PHE A 78 -2.78 -18.33 -2.20
N ARG A 79 -2.12 -19.49 -2.14
CA ARG A 79 -2.63 -20.76 -2.66
C ARG A 79 -3.52 -21.45 -1.64
N TYR A 80 -4.83 -21.19 -1.73
CA TYR A 80 -5.81 -21.77 -0.81
C TYR A 80 -5.75 -23.30 -0.75
N ASP A 81 -5.56 -23.96 -1.89
CA ASP A 81 -5.42 -25.41 -1.98
C ASP A 81 -4.19 -25.94 -1.24
N TRP A 82 -3.08 -25.20 -1.24
CA TRP A 82 -1.90 -25.54 -0.44
C TRP A 82 -2.12 -25.30 1.05
N PHE A 83 -2.80 -24.21 1.40
CA PHE A 83 -3.06 -23.84 2.81
C PHE A 83 -4.08 -24.77 3.48
N THR A 84 -4.94 -25.43 2.70
CA THR A 84 -5.97 -26.34 3.21
C THR A 84 -5.61 -27.81 3.09
N ASP A 85 -4.44 -28.14 2.54
CA ASP A 85 -3.95 -29.51 2.51
C ASP A 85 -3.60 -30.02 3.92
N PRO A 86 -4.21 -31.12 4.40
CA PRO A 86 -4.00 -31.61 5.77
C PRO A 86 -2.55 -31.97 6.11
N GLN A 87 -1.76 -32.41 5.13
CA GLN A 87 -0.34 -32.73 5.38
C GLN A 87 0.48 -31.45 5.53
N THR A 88 0.20 -30.45 4.69
CA THR A 88 0.83 -29.13 4.73
C THR A 88 0.53 -28.43 6.06
N MET A 89 -0.73 -28.40 6.49
CA MET A 89 -1.12 -27.82 7.79
C MET A 89 -0.38 -28.48 8.96
N LYS A 90 -0.37 -29.81 9.02
CA LYS A 90 0.34 -30.56 10.08
C LYS A 90 1.85 -30.32 10.05
N ALA A 91 2.45 -30.30 8.87
CA ALA A 91 3.90 -30.08 8.72
C ALA A 91 4.31 -28.65 9.10
N PHE A 92 3.44 -27.68 8.86
CA PHE A 92 3.65 -26.31 9.27
C PHE A 92 3.56 -26.18 10.80
N GLU A 93 2.47 -26.67 11.40
CA GLU A 93 2.26 -26.61 12.84
C GLU A 93 3.36 -27.33 13.62
N ALA A 94 3.82 -28.49 13.14
CA ALA A 94 4.94 -29.20 13.75
C ALA A 94 6.27 -28.43 13.71
N LYS A 95 6.47 -27.54 12.71
CA LYS A 95 7.70 -26.77 12.55
C LYS A 95 7.68 -25.45 13.33
N TYR A 96 6.55 -24.75 13.35
CA TYR A 96 6.46 -23.39 13.90
C TYR A 96 5.64 -23.30 15.21
N GLY A 97 4.95 -24.37 15.60
CA GLY A 97 4.20 -24.43 16.86
C GLY A 97 2.86 -23.69 16.86
N TYR A 98 2.34 -23.32 15.68
CA TYR A 98 1.02 -22.69 15.52
C TYR A 98 0.38 -23.10 14.17
N PRO A 99 -0.96 -23.01 14.01
CA PRO A 99 -1.63 -23.47 12.81
C PRO A 99 -1.31 -22.61 11.58
N LEU A 100 -1.19 -23.24 10.42
CA LEU A 100 -1.07 -22.54 9.13
C LEU A 100 -2.36 -21.77 8.83
N GLY A 101 -2.25 -20.50 8.45
CA GLY A 101 -3.39 -19.67 8.10
C GLY A 101 -2.97 -18.36 7.42
N VAL A 102 -3.92 -17.47 7.18
CA VAL A 102 -3.63 -16.10 6.71
C VAL A 102 -2.72 -15.42 7.74
N PRO A 103 -1.57 -14.84 7.33
CA PRO A 103 -0.64 -14.22 8.26
C PRO A 103 -1.32 -13.09 9.02
N LEU A 104 -1.30 -13.18 10.36
CA LEU A 104 -1.85 -12.14 11.24
C LEU A 104 -0.86 -10.99 11.44
N ASN A 105 0.41 -11.25 11.18
CA ASN A 105 1.51 -10.32 11.34
C ASN A 105 2.69 -10.71 10.43
N TRP A 106 3.78 -9.98 10.50
CA TRP A 106 4.90 -10.12 9.60
C TRP A 106 5.87 -11.24 9.97
N ALA A 107 6.00 -11.56 11.26
CA ALA A 107 6.70 -12.76 11.70
C ALA A 107 6.02 -14.01 11.13
N ALA A 108 4.69 -14.09 11.21
CA ALA A 108 3.93 -15.18 10.61
C ALA A 108 4.05 -15.19 9.08
N TYR A 109 4.05 -14.02 8.43
CA TYR A 109 4.31 -13.93 6.99
C TYR A 109 5.68 -14.51 6.62
N GLU A 110 6.73 -14.14 7.35
CA GLU A 110 8.10 -14.62 7.13
C GLU A 110 8.20 -16.13 7.33
N ASP A 111 7.59 -16.67 8.38
CA ASP A 111 7.59 -18.11 8.67
C ASP A 111 6.85 -18.90 7.59
N ILE A 112 5.69 -18.41 7.13
CA ILE A 112 4.95 -18.99 5.99
C ILE A 112 5.81 -18.93 4.72
N ALA A 113 6.46 -17.80 4.46
CA ALA A 113 7.32 -17.65 3.28
C ALA A 113 8.51 -18.63 3.32
N LYS A 114 9.18 -18.75 4.47
CA LYS A 114 10.26 -19.73 4.69
C LYS A 114 9.77 -21.16 4.61
N PHE A 115 8.55 -21.44 5.05
CA PHE A 115 7.97 -22.77 4.99
C PHE A 115 7.82 -23.23 3.55
N PHE A 116 7.19 -22.42 2.69
CA PHE A 116 6.90 -22.80 1.31
C PHE A 116 8.11 -22.74 0.38
N THR A 117 9.07 -21.85 0.64
CA THR A 117 10.22 -21.65 -0.27
C THR A 117 11.03 -22.93 -0.44
N GLY A 118 11.15 -23.39 -1.69
CA GLY A 118 11.89 -24.59 -2.07
C GLY A 118 11.12 -25.90 -1.91
N ARG A 119 9.90 -25.90 -1.36
CA ARG A 119 9.06 -27.10 -1.26
C ARG A 119 8.48 -27.50 -2.60
N LYS A 120 8.31 -28.80 -2.79
CA LYS A 120 7.53 -29.37 -3.89
C LYS A 120 6.07 -29.40 -3.52
N MET A 121 5.25 -28.66 -4.27
CA MET A 121 3.82 -28.55 -4.05
C MET A 121 3.06 -29.08 -5.26
N LYS A 122 1.97 -29.79 -5.00
CA LYS A 122 1.10 -30.32 -6.05
C LYS A 122 -0.02 -29.33 -6.37
N ASN A 123 -0.31 -29.19 -7.66
CA ASN A 123 -1.45 -28.43 -8.15
C ASN A 123 -2.69 -29.35 -8.31
N PRO A 124 -3.90 -28.77 -8.46
CA PRO A 124 -5.12 -29.54 -8.67
C PRO A 124 -5.10 -30.43 -9.92
N ASP A 125 -4.31 -30.07 -10.93
CA ASP A 125 -4.12 -30.86 -12.17
C ASP A 125 -3.09 -32.00 -12.01
N GLY A 126 -2.53 -32.18 -10.82
CA GLY A 126 -1.52 -33.19 -10.52
C GLY A 126 -0.09 -32.80 -10.87
N SER A 127 0.13 -31.63 -11.50
CA SER A 127 1.48 -31.12 -11.75
C SER A 127 2.17 -30.74 -10.44
N GLU A 128 3.50 -30.84 -10.42
CA GLU A 128 4.32 -30.48 -9.26
C GLU A 128 5.20 -29.27 -9.58
N VAL A 129 5.23 -28.30 -8.67
CA VAL A 129 6.02 -27.08 -8.80
C VAL A 129 6.89 -26.86 -7.58
N SER A 130 8.03 -26.18 -7.77
CA SER A 130 8.79 -25.63 -6.64
C SER A 130 8.13 -24.34 -6.18
N ALA A 131 7.70 -24.30 -4.92
CA ALA A 131 7.08 -23.12 -4.35
C ALA A 131 8.10 -22.06 -3.97
N TYR A 132 7.68 -20.80 -4.13
CA TYR A 132 8.34 -19.62 -3.58
C TYR A 132 7.36 -19.00 -2.58
N GLY A 133 7.77 -18.86 -1.33
CA GLY A 133 6.87 -18.38 -0.28
C GLY A 133 6.68 -16.86 -0.25
N HIS A 134 7.46 -16.12 -1.03
CA HIS A 134 7.32 -14.70 -1.27
C HIS A 134 7.67 -14.40 -2.72
N LEU A 135 6.91 -13.51 -3.34
CA LEU A 135 7.20 -12.98 -4.67
C LEU A 135 7.05 -11.47 -4.62
N ASP A 136 8.07 -10.78 -5.13
CA ASP A 136 8.06 -9.34 -5.24
C ASP A 136 8.75 -8.88 -6.55
N TYR A 137 8.41 -7.67 -6.98
CA TYR A 137 8.99 -7.01 -8.14
C TYR A 137 10.44 -6.59 -7.85
N GLY A 138 11.40 -7.48 -8.14
CA GLY A 138 12.83 -7.22 -7.90
C GLY A 138 13.58 -6.50 -9.04
N LYS A 139 12.89 -6.08 -10.11
CA LYS A 139 13.57 -5.45 -11.27
C LYS A 139 13.99 -4.01 -10.92
N PRO A 140 15.27 -3.64 -11.07
CA PRO A 140 15.71 -2.26 -10.87
C PRO A 140 15.14 -1.35 -11.97
N SER A 141 14.12 -0.58 -11.65
CA SER A 141 13.52 0.43 -12.53
C SER A 141 12.88 1.55 -11.70
N PRO A 142 12.54 2.72 -12.28
CA PRO A 142 11.84 3.78 -11.54
C PRO A 142 10.55 3.31 -10.85
N SER A 143 9.88 2.29 -11.40
CA SER A 143 8.72 1.62 -10.79
C SER A 143 9.04 0.87 -9.48
N LEU A 144 10.30 0.62 -9.17
CA LEU A 144 10.70 0.07 -7.88
C LEU A 144 10.47 1.09 -6.75
N GLY A 145 10.60 2.39 -7.04
CA GLY A 145 10.27 3.46 -6.09
C GLY A 145 8.80 3.38 -5.67
N TRP A 146 7.91 3.19 -6.64
CA TRP A 146 6.48 2.92 -6.41
C TRP A 146 6.24 1.70 -5.52
N ARG A 147 6.95 0.58 -5.75
CA ARG A 147 6.82 -0.62 -4.90
C ARG A 147 7.23 -0.36 -3.44
N PHE A 148 8.27 0.44 -3.24
CA PHE A 148 8.70 0.83 -1.91
C PHE A 148 7.67 1.75 -1.24
N THR A 149 7.21 2.81 -1.90
CA THR A 149 6.26 3.77 -1.32
C THR A 149 4.89 3.15 -1.07
N ASP A 150 4.28 2.55 -2.09
CA ASP A 150 2.85 2.22 -2.06
C ASP A 150 2.56 0.95 -1.28
N ALA A 151 3.56 0.08 -1.13
CA ALA A 151 3.33 -1.22 -0.53
C ALA A 151 4.33 -1.57 0.58
N TRP A 152 5.64 -1.34 0.48
CA TRP A 152 6.49 -1.57 1.67
C TRP A 152 6.25 -0.52 2.75
N LEU A 153 6.32 0.77 2.42
CA LEU A 153 6.15 1.87 3.37
C LEU A 153 4.71 1.94 3.89
N SER A 154 3.70 1.75 3.03
CA SER A 154 2.30 1.69 3.46
C SER A 154 2.03 0.56 4.45
N ILE A 155 2.56 -0.65 4.23
CA ILE A 155 2.39 -1.72 5.23
C ILE A 155 3.30 -1.50 6.46
N ALA A 156 4.36 -0.69 6.35
CA ALA A 156 5.12 -0.16 7.49
C ALA A 156 4.36 0.92 8.29
N GLY A 157 3.14 1.26 7.87
CA GLY A 157 2.31 2.30 8.49
C GLY A 157 2.74 3.73 8.18
N VAL A 158 3.57 3.97 7.15
CA VAL A 158 3.96 5.34 6.78
C VAL A 158 2.72 6.16 6.45
N GLY A 159 2.38 7.13 7.30
CA GLY A 159 1.27 8.08 7.10
C GLY A 159 0.10 7.94 8.07
N ASP A 160 0.06 6.91 8.92
CA ASP A 160 -1.05 6.75 9.86
C ASP A 160 -1.01 7.74 11.04
N LYS A 161 -2.20 8.18 11.49
CA LYS A 161 -2.36 9.10 12.63
C LYS A 161 -2.37 8.42 14.01
N GLY A 162 -2.28 7.09 14.07
CA GLY A 162 -2.23 6.31 15.31
C GLY A 162 -0.80 6.02 15.75
N LEU A 163 -0.53 5.84 17.04
CA LEU A 163 0.79 5.39 17.48
C LEU A 163 0.85 3.85 17.54
N PRO A 164 1.97 3.24 17.08
CA PRO A 164 3.10 3.93 16.47
C PRO A 164 2.90 4.20 14.96
N ASN A 165 1.89 3.56 14.35
CA ASN A 165 1.09 3.85 13.15
C ASN A 165 -0.22 3.05 13.33
N GLY A 166 -1.32 3.39 12.69
CA GLY A 166 -2.66 2.91 13.00
C GLY A 166 -2.81 1.40 12.99
N LEU A 167 -3.92 0.92 13.58
CA LEU A 167 -4.28 -0.49 13.52
C LEU A 167 -4.31 -0.93 12.04
N PRO A 168 -3.50 -1.92 11.60
CA PRO A 168 -2.90 -2.98 12.42
C PRO A 168 -1.35 -3.10 12.34
N VAL A 169 -0.58 -2.01 12.33
CA VAL A 169 0.89 -2.14 12.17
C VAL A 169 1.60 -2.42 13.51
N ASP A 170 1.52 -3.67 13.99
CA ASP A 170 1.97 -4.10 15.32
C ASP A 170 3.47 -4.46 15.44
N GLU A 171 4.17 -4.86 14.37
CA GLU A 171 5.51 -5.49 14.48
C GLU A 171 6.70 -4.66 13.97
N TRP A 172 6.61 -4.07 12.77
CA TRP A 172 7.62 -3.16 12.23
C TRP A 172 6.96 -1.96 11.59
N GLY A 173 7.50 -0.77 11.83
CA GLY A 173 6.92 0.45 11.27
C GLY A 173 7.85 1.66 11.31
N ILE A 174 7.62 2.55 10.36
CA ILE A 174 8.38 3.80 10.20
C ILE A 174 7.61 4.93 10.85
N ARG A 175 8.23 5.60 11.83
CA ARG A 175 7.58 6.62 12.64
C ARG A 175 7.77 8.00 12.03
N VAL A 176 6.69 8.78 11.98
CA VAL A 176 6.70 10.21 11.66
C VAL A 176 6.40 11.00 12.93
N GLU A 177 7.29 11.92 13.30
CA GLU A 177 7.12 12.78 14.48
C GLU A 177 7.01 14.24 14.03
N ASN A 178 5.93 14.93 14.43
CA ASN A 178 5.76 16.38 14.29
C ASN A 178 6.07 16.95 12.89
N LYS A 179 5.51 16.33 11.83
CA LYS A 179 5.67 16.80 10.43
C LYS A 179 7.13 16.92 9.97
N SER A 180 8.08 16.26 10.63
CA SER A 180 9.51 16.29 10.31
C SER A 180 10.16 14.90 10.41
N GLN A 181 11.36 14.79 9.81
CA GLN A 181 12.01 13.62 9.21
C GLN A 181 11.78 12.21 9.81
N LEU A 182 11.66 11.24 8.89
CA LEU A 182 11.66 9.79 9.12
C LEU A 182 12.80 9.35 10.04
N ALA A 183 12.45 8.77 11.19
CA ALA A 183 13.35 7.93 11.96
C ALA A 183 12.99 6.46 11.72
N LEU A 184 13.74 5.79 10.84
CA LEU A 184 13.75 4.33 10.76
C LEU A 184 14.34 3.79 12.08
N ARG A 185 13.49 3.30 12.98
CA ARG A 185 13.94 2.47 14.09
C ARG A 185 13.57 1.03 13.79
N LEU A 186 14.52 0.27 13.28
CA LEU A 186 14.48 -1.19 13.38
C LEU A 186 14.56 -1.50 14.88
N LYS A 187 13.51 -2.06 15.47
CA LYS A 187 13.70 -2.78 16.73
C LYS A 187 14.55 -4.00 16.36
N GLU A 188 15.80 -4.02 16.81
CA GLU A 188 16.48 -5.29 17.03
C GLU A 188 15.61 -6.08 18.00
N VAL A 189 14.90 -7.07 17.46
CA VAL A 189 14.30 -8.12 18.29
C VAL A 189 15.48 -8.90 18.82
N VAL A 190 15.95 -8.52 20.00
CA VAL A 190 16.81 -9.38 20.81
C VAL A 190 15.98 -10.61 21.14
N LEU A 191 16.51 -11.77 20.73
CA LEU A 191 15.99 -13.13 20.89
C LEU A 191 15.43 -13.41 22.29
#